data_AF-A0A2E9C9R5-F1
#
_entry.id   AF-A0A2E9C9R5-F1
#
_cell.length_a   1.000
_cell.length_b   1.000
_cell.length_c   1.000
_cell.angle_alpha   90.00
_cell.angle_beta   90.00
_cell.angle_gamma   90.00
#
_symmetry.space_group_name_H-M   'P 1'
#
loop_
_entity.id
_entity.type
_entity.pdbx_description
1 polymer ?
#
loop_
_entity_poly.entity_id
_entity_poly.type
_entity_poly.pdbx_seq_one_letter_code
_entity_poly.pdbx_strand_id
1 'polypeptide(L)'
;SIDVFIQQFFNRAGNLSLKMHAFELLPGVGNKKAMEMVASRGRVGWENFAQLDEDCNINAAELLAKRFVSEIEDRGLQPRLLDLLLRQDE
;
A
#
# COMPACT_ATOMS: atom_id res chain seq x y z
N SER A 1 8.45 -1.19 14.44
CA SER A 1 7.11 -1.69 14.80
C SER A 1 6.35 -2.01 13.54
N ILE A 2 5.40 -2.95 13.57
CA ILE A 2 4.52 -3.28 12.42
C ILE A 2 3.72 -2.05 11.95
N ASP A 3 3.48 -1.10 12.84
CA ASP A 3 2.82 0.18 12.59
C ASP A 3 3.51 1.03 11.51
N VAL A 4 4.80 0.75 11.24
CA VAL A 4 5.54 1.44 10.18
C VAL A 4 4.85 1.32 8.82
N PHE A 5 4.21 0.19 8.52
CA PHE A 5 3.52 0.00 7.24
C PHE A 5 2.24 0.82 7.15
N ILE A 6 1.51 0.94 8.26
CA ILE A 6 0.33 1.82 8.34
C ILE A 6 0.76 3.27 8.15
N GLN A 7 1.77 3.72 8.89
CA GLN A 7 2.22 5.11 8.89
C GLN A 7 2.92 5.51 7.58
N GLN A 8 3.75 4.63 7.00
CA GLN A 8 4.64 4.98 5.90
C GLN A 8 4.15 4.53 4.53
N PHE A 9 3.30 3.50 4.45
CA PHE A 9 2.70 3.08 3.19
C PHE A 9 1.21 3.43 3.15
N PHE A 10 0.37 2.85 4.00
CA PHE A 10 -1.08 2.99 3.84
C PHE A 10 -1.57 4.44 4.00
N ASN A 11 -1.08 5.14 5.02
CA ASN A 11 -1.49 6.53 5.29
C ASN A 11 -0.78 7.57 4.42
N ARG A 12 0.31 7.20 3.71
CA ARG A 12 1.10 8.12 2.87
C ARG A 12 1.09 7.79 1.37
N ALA A 13 0.52 6.65 0.98
CA ALA A 13 0.43 6.22 -0.42
C ALA A 13 -0.23 7.30 -1.28
N GLY A 14 0.41 7.61 -2.41
CA GLY A 14 -0.09 8.55 -3.39
C GLY A 14 -0.07 7.97 -4.79
N ASN A 15 -0.30 8.85 -5.77
CA ASN A 15 -0.18 8.51 -7.18
C ASN A 15 1.29 8.30 -7.56
N LEU A 16 1.59 7.15 -8.17
CA LEU A 16 2.89 6.86 -8.77
C LEU A 16 3.02 7.49 -10.15
N SER A 17 1.89 7.67 -10.84
CA SER A 17 1.76 8.37 -12.11
C SER A 17 0.37 8.98 -12.25
N LEU A 18 0.08 9.65 -13.35
CA LEU A 18 -1.26 10.19 -13.66
C LEU A 18 -2.37 9.12 -13.68
N LYS A 19 -2.03 7.84 -13.85
CA LYS A 19 -3.00 6.74 -14.04
C LYS A 19 -2.94 5.66 -12.97
N MET A 20 -1.97 5.71 -12.04
CA MET A 20 -1.70 4.59 -11.13
C MET A 20 -1.47 5.08 -9.71
N HIS A 21 -2.27 4.56 -8.78
CA HIS A 21 -2.10 4.78 -7.35
C HIS A 21 -1.20 3.69 -6.74
N ALA A 22 -0.44 4.02 -5.68
CA ALA A 22 0.48 3.09 -5.04
C ALA A 22 -0.19 1.84 -4.43
N PHE A 23 -1.47 1.91 -4.08
CA PHE A 23 -2.23 0.73 -3.64
C PHE A 23 -2.37 -0.34 -4.72
N GLU A 24 -2.27 0.04 -6.00
CA GLU A 24 -2.31 -0.92 -7.12
C GLU A 24 -1.05 -1.80 -7.17
N LEU A 25 -0.05 -1.53 -6.32
CA LEU A 25 1.07 -2.44 -6.12
C LEU A 25 0.70 -3.69 -5.31
N LEU A 26 -0.38 -3.65 -4.53
CA LEU A 26 -0.83 -4.81 -3.78
C LEU A 26 -1.49 -5.83 -4.71
N PRO A 27 -1.13 -7.12 -4.61
CA PRO A 27 -1.67 -8.14 -5.51
C PRO A 27 -3.19 -8.24 -5.37
N GLY A 28 -3.90 -8.19 -6.50
CA GLY A 28 -5.37 -8.21 -6.52
C GLY A 28 -6.05 -6.85 -6.29
N VAL A 29 -5.29 -5.77 -6.06
CA VAL A 29 -5.83 -4.41 -5.97
C VAL A 29 -5.68 -3.73 -7.33
N GLY A 30 -6.77 -3.66 -8.10
CA GLY A 30 -6.85 -2.85 -9.32
C GLY A 30 -7.29 -1.41 -9.05
N ASN A 31 -7.26 -0.56 -10.07
CA ASN A 31 -7.60 0.87 -9.98
C ASN A 31 -8.90 1.17 -9.21
N LYS A 32 -10.01 0.47 -9.51
CA LYS A 32 -11.28 0.65 -8.80
C LYS A 32 -11.12 0.46 -7.29
N LYS A 33 -10.48 -0.65 -6.89
CA LYS A 33 -10.27 -0.97 -5.48
C LYS A 33 -9.31 0.01 -4.82
N ALA A 34 -8.26 0.42 -5.52
CA ALA A 34 -7.34 1.44 -5.02
C ALA A 34 -8.05 2.77 -4.75
N MET A 35 -8.97 3.21 -5.61
CA MET A 35 -9.75 4.42 -5.39
C MET A 35 -10.74 4.29 -4.22
N GLU A 36 -11.36 3.12 -4.03
CA GLU A 36 -12.17 2.83 -2.84
C GLU A 36 -11.33 2.92 -1.55
N MET A 37 -10.12 2.35 -1.55
CA MET A 37 -9.19 2.45 -0.42
C MET A 37 -8.78 3.91 -0.15
N VAL A 38 -8.54 4.72 -1.18
CA VAL A 38 -8.23 6.16 -1.02
C VAL A 38 -9.40 6.89 -0.37
N ALA A 39 -10.64 6.59 -0.79
CA ALA A 39 -11.83 7.18 -0.20
C ALA A 39 -12.01 6.77 1.27
N SER A 40 -11.82 5.48 1.57
CA SER A 40 -11.89 4.91 2.93
C SER A 40 -10.85 5.52 3.87
N ARG A 41 -9.60 5.68 3.40
CA ARG A 41 -8.53 6.33 4.17
C ARG A 41 -8.92 7.72 4.67
N GLY A 42 -9.64 8.47 3.83
CA GLY A 42 -9.98 9.86 4.10
C GLY A 42 -8.75 10.72 4.43
N ARG A 43 -8.93 11.72 5.29
CA ARG A 43 -7.84 12.61 5.74
C ARG A 43 -7.06 12.09 6.94
N VAL A 44 -7.70 11.27 7.79
CA VAL A 44 -7.12 10.80 9.06
C VAL A 44 -6.27 9.55 8.84
N GLY A 45 -6.66 8.70 7.89
CA GLY A 45 -6.04 7.40 7.70
C GLY A 45 -6.51 6.36 8.72
N TRP A 46 -5.81 5.23 8.74
CA TRP A 46 -6.06 4.13 9.66
C TRP A 46 -5.07 4.15 10.82
N GLU A 47 -5.53 3.74 12.00
CA GLU A 47 -4.69 3.63 13.18
C GLU A 47 -3.87 2.34 13.18
N ASN A 48 -4.45 1.25 12.66
CA ASN A 48 -3.86 -0.08 12.69
C ASN A 48 -4.39 -0.96 11.54
N PHE A 49 -3.82 -2.16 11.42
CA PHE A 49 -4.21 -3.14 10.41
C PHE A 49 -5.65 -3.63 10.53
N ALA A 50 -6.17 -3.79 11.75
CA ALA A 50 -7.54 -4.29 11.93
C ALA A 50 -8.57 -3.31 11.35
N GLN A 51 -8.39 -2.01 11.59
CA GLN A 51 -9.25 -0.97 11.02
C GLN A 51 -9.13 -0.93 9.48
N LEU A 52 -7.90 -0.97 8.96
CA LEU A 52 -7.65 -1.01 7.51
C LEU A 52 -8.31 -2.22 6.85
N ASP A 53 -8.14 -3.40 7.43
CA ASP A 53 -8.67 -4.67 6.90
C ASP A 53 -10.19 -4.68 6.91
N GLU A 54 -10.82 -4.15 7.97
CA GLU A 54 -12.28 -3.99 8.07
C GLU A 54 -12.80 -3.01 7.03
N ASP A 55 -12.24 -1.80 6.96
CA ASP A 55 -12.73 -0.75 6.07
C ASP A 55 -12.55 -1.11 4.59
N CYS A 56 -11.46 -1.79 4.26
CA CYS A 56 -11.11 -2.14 2.89
C CYS A 56 -11.52 -3.57 2.51
N ASN A 57 -11.97 -4.41 3.45
CA ASN A 57 -12.23 -5.83 3.23
C ASN A 57 -11.04 -6.53 2.54
N ILE A 58 -9.86 -6.43 3.15
CA ILE A 58 -8.59 -7.01 2.66
C ILE A 58 -7.84 -7.68 3.82
N ASN A 59 -6.74 -8.36 3.51
CA ASN A 59 -5.71 -8.77 4.47
C ASN A 59 -4.41 -8.06 4.12
N ALA A 60 -4.22 -6.85 4.64
CA ALA A 60 -3.13 -5.97 4.24
C ALA A 60 -1.75 -6.55 4.57
N ALA A 61 -1.60 -7.29 5.67
CA ALA A 61 -0.35 -7.94 6.04
C ALA A 61 0.04 -9.02 5.02
N GLU A 62 -0.91 -9.85 4.60
CA GLU A 62 -0.68 -10.88 3.57
C GLU A 62 -0.36 -10.27 2.20
N LEU A 63 -1.06 -9.19 1.83
CA LEU A 63 -0.82 -8.49 0.56
C LEU A 63 0.58 -7.88 0.52
N LEU A 64 1.04 -7.25 1.61
CA LEU A 64 2.41 -6.76 1.73
C LEU A 64 3.43 -7.90 1.62
N ALA A 65 3.22 -9.00 2.34
CA ALA A 65 4.13 -10.14 2.31
C ALA A 65 4.28 -10.72 0.90
N LYS A 66 3.15 -10.94 0.20
CA LYS A 66 3.15 -11.40 -1.20
C LYS A 66 3.91 -10.42 -2.10
N ARG A 67 3.65 -9.12 -1.93
CA ARG A 67 4.32 -8.09 -2.72
C ARG A 67 5.83 -8.06 -2.50
N PHE A 68 6.28 -8.17 -1.25
CA PHE A 68 7.72 -8.22 -0.94
C PHE A 68 8.40 -9.45 -1.50
N VAL A 69 7.77 -10.62 -1.41
CA VAL A 69 8.29 -11.84 -2.02
C VAL A 69 8.48 -11.63 -3.52
N SER A 70 7.46 -11.11 -4.23
CA SER A 70 7.57 -10.83 -5.67
C SER A 70 8.69 -9.84 -6.00
N GLU A 71 8.90 -8.79 -5.19
CA GLU A 71 9.97 -7.81 -5.41
C GLU A 71 11.38 -8.33 -5.07
N ILE A 72 11.48 -9.40 -4.29
CA ILE A 72 12.74 -10.08 -3.97
C ILE A 72 13.08 -11.08 -5.08
N GLU A 73 12.07 -11.84 -5.53
CA GLU A 73 12.20 -12.84 -6.61
C GLU A 73 12.50 -12.17 -7.96
N ASP A 74 11.87 -11.03 -8.25
CA ASP A 74 12.09 -10.25 -9.46
C ASP A 74 12.59 -8.84 -9.14
N ARG A 75 13.90 -8.62 -9.32
CA ARG A 75 14.54 -7.32 -9.15
C ARG A 75 14.14 -6.30 -10.22
N GLY A 76 13.60 -6.74 -11.35
CA GLY A 76 13.09 -5.88 -12.42
C GLY A 76 11.65 -5.41 -12.21
N LEU A 77 10.95 -5.96 -11.20
CA LEU A 77 9.59 -5.58 -10.88
C LEU A 77 9.52 -4.11 -10.45
N GLN A 78 8.88 -3.29 -11.26
CA GLN A 78 8.74 -1.85 -11.05
C GLN A 78 7.29 -1.41 -11.26
N PRO A 79 6.84 -0.35 -10.58
CA PRO A 79 7.54 0.38 -9.50
C PRO A 79 7.54 -0.43 -8.19
N ARG A 80 8.50 -0.21 -7.28
CA ARG A 80 8.65 -0.99 -6.03
C ARG A 80 7.98 -0.36 -4.82
N LEU A 81 7.33 -1.18 -4.00
CA LEU A 81 6.74 -0.81 -2.72
C LEU A 81 7.83 -0.53 -1.68
N LEU A 82 8.93 -1.28 -1.71
CA LEU A 82 10.08 -1.01 -0.83
C LEU A 82 10.61 0.42 -1.00
N ASP A 83 10.68 0.92 -2.22
CA ASP A 83 11.14 2.29 -2.49
C ASP A 83 10.18 3.33 -1.90
N LEU A 84 8.89 3.02 -1.76
CA LEU A 84 7.92 3.91 -1.12
C LEU A 84 8.09 3.96 0.39
N LEU A 85 8.47 2.85 1.02
CA LEU A 85 8.73 2.78 2.46
C LEU A 85 10.03 3.50 2.86
N LEU A 86 11.00 3.52 1.94
CA LEU A 86 12.33 4.11 2.16
C LEU A 86 12.40 5.61 1.83
N ARG A 87 11.35 6.21 1.28
CA ARG A 87 11.22 7.69 1.15
C ARG A 87 11.01 8.31 2.54
N GLN A 88 12.04 8.25 3.38
CA GLN A 88 12.05 8.85 4.72
C GLN A 88 12.64 10.27 4.71
N ASP A 89 13.29 10.70 3.63
CA ASP A 89 14.11 11.92 3.61
C ASP A 89 13.76 12.88 2.46
N GLU A 90 12.60 13.53 2.52
CA GLU A 90 12.38 14.88 1.94
C GLU A 90 11.54 15.74 2.88
#